data_AF-A0AAT9HVG7-F1
#
_entry.id   AF-A0AAT9HVG7-F1
#
_cell.length_a   1.000
_cell.length_b   1.000
_cell.length_c   1.000
_cell.angle_alpha   90.00
_cell.angle_beta   90.00
_cell.angle_gamma   90.00
#
_symmetry.space_group_name_H-M   'P 1'
#
loop_
_entity.id
_entity.type
_entity.pdbx_description
1 polymer ?
#
loop_
_entity_poly.entity_id
_entity_poly.type
_entity_poly.pdbx_seq_one_letter_code
_entity_poly.pdbx_strand_id
1 'polypeptide(L)'
;MPALQGRRGPEDLDRTATPLPRLPGHRKHPLTPLAHRPSKRGDLHDRPRATHHHPCRCGGPPRKVTTITPDFTPADRRAVLDRAARLRQLPETDRDAIRIAQDPHFSRWLEQVTATGGCAHPVHLSGATTTVDGTTGEIIRQYDTRDEPGERLLVRCRNRRATVCAPCSRLHAGDTFHLVRAGLIGGKNVPTTVRNRPRLFVTLTAPSFGPVHRIGERCRPRRSGGTCEHGRSLGCGTGHTANDPLVGQPLCPDCYDYTGHVLWHAHASKLWDRFVIDVRRRLASSAGLVQSRFAHHARLSFARVAEYQKRAAVHVHAVVRLDGPDGPTDEPPPWGTADRLTAAVHASAGRVLVRTPYSRAVGELHLRWGAQLDVRPLYADGDGPSDDAVAAYVAKYVTKGASETGAGADHKVTTWNDINAVPVSGHVRTLMRTCWRLGGLPEYAPLHLRTWTHTLGYRGHILTKSRAYSTTYAALRAERAHHVGHTDTPEAITDAHWRYVGSGHTLGAALIAAGIAEDLAECRRLSADARQRGGGPR
;
A
#
# COMPACT_ATOMS: atom_id res chain seq x y z
N MET A 1 69.37 -28.53 -10.07
CA MET A 1 68.98 -28.56 -8.64
C MET A 1 69.25 -27.20 -8.05
N PRO A 2 68.26 -26.44 -7.53
CA PRO A 2 66.79 -26.42 -7.72
C PRO A 2 66.34 -25.03 -8.28
N ALA A 3 65.09 -24.61 -8.35
CA ALA A 3 63.82 -25.14 -8.87
C ALA A 3 62.88 -23.92 -9.00
N LEU A 4 62.07 -23.88 -10.06
CA LEU A 4 61.03 -22.87 -10.34
C LEU A 4 59.77 -23.07 -9.47
N GLN A 5 59.16 -21.98 -8.99
CA GLN A 5 57.78 -21.86 -8.49
C GLN A 5 57.47 -20.36 -8.28
N GLY A 6 56.32 -19.76 -8.60
CA GLY A 6 55.03 -20.19 -9.13
C GLY A 6 54.10 -18.98 -9.09
N ARG A 7 53.34 -18.74 -10.16
CA ARG A 7 52.35 -17.67 -10.31
C ARG A 7 51.22 -17.82 -9.26
N ARG A 8 50.78 -16.73 -8.62
CA ARG A 8 49.50 -16.69 -7.87
C ARG A 8 48.41 -16.10 -8.77
N GLY A 9 47.31 -16.84 -8.89
CA GLY A 9 46.14 -16.47 -9.70
C GLY A 9 45.20 -15.49 -9.00
N PRO A 10 44.13 -15.05 -9.71
CA PRO A 10 43.15 -14.11 -9.21
C PRO A 10 41.95 -14.85 -8.59
N GLU A 11 41.98 -15.03 -7.27
CA GLU A 11 40.80 -15.41 -6.47
C GLU A 11 40.74 -14.46 -5.28
N ASP A 12 39.93 -13.38 -5.38
CA ASP A 12 39.34 -12.67 -4.22
C ASP A 12 38.46 -11.46 -4.66
N LEU A 13 37.64 -11.64 -5.68
CA LEU A 13 36.66 -10.64 -6.13
C LEU A 13 35.29 -11.26 -6.38
N ASP A 14 34.78 -12.06 -5.43
CA ASP A 14 33.34 -12.33 -5.41
C ASP A 14 32.89 -12.74 -4.01
N ARG A 15 32.01 -11.92 -3.39
CA ARG A 15 31.17 -12.18 -2.19
C ARG A 15 30.80 -10.87 -1.47
N THR A 16 30.10 -9.95 -2.15
CA THR A 16 29.30 -8.90 -1.46
C THR A 16 27.93 -8.65 -2.08
N ALA A 17 27.38 -9.62 -2.82
CA ALA A 17 25.97 -9.62 -3.21
C ALA A 17 25.17 -10.48 -2.21
N THR A 18 24.26 -9.85 -1.45
CA THR A 18 23.25 -10.58 -0.70
C THR A 18 22.35 -11.33 -1.70
N PRO A 19 22.23 -12.67 -1.63
CA PRO A 19 21.22 -13.36 -2.43
C PRO A 19 19.83 -12.91 -1.98
N LEU A 20 18.90 -12.75 -2.92
CA LEU A 20 17.49 -12.51 -2.60
C LEU A 20 17.03 -13.60 -1.61
N PRO A 21 16.38 -13.25 -0.49
CA PRO A 21 16.04 -14.23 0.52
C PRO A 21 15.06 -15.26 -0.04
N ARG A 22 15.40 -16.55 0.08
CA ARG A 22 14.46 -17.67 -0.11
C ARG A 22 13.28 -17.49 0.85
N LEU A 23 12.07 -17.63 0.32
CA LEU A 23 10.81 -17.47 1.05
C LEU A 23 10.68 -18.54 2.16
N PRO A 24 10.47 -18.19 3.44
CA PRO A 24 10.18 -19.17 4.48
C PRO A 24 8.72 -19.65 4.40
N GLY A 25 8.54 -20.98 4.46
CA GLY A 25 7.25 -21.64 4.59
C GLY A 25 6.55 -21.33 5.91
N HIS A 26 5.24 -21.21 5.84
CA HIS A 26 4.36 -20.94 6.96
C HIS A 26 4.41 -22.05 8.02
N ARG A 27 4.71 -21.70 9.28
CA ARG A 27 4.27 -22.46 10.46
C ARG A 27 3.65 -21.52 11.49
N LYS A 28 2.58 -22.04 12.09
CA LYS A 28 1.56 -21.42 12.94
C LYS A 28 2.15 -20.90 14.26
N HIS A 29 1.60 -19.80 14.80
CA HIS A 29 1.63 -19.53 16.24
C HIS A 29 0.30 -18.92 16.73
N PRO A 30 -0.13 -19.22 17.97
CA PRO A 30 -1.45 -18.90 18.51
C PRO A 30 -1.47 -17.55 19.24
N LEU A 31 -2.64 -16.90 19.22
CA LEU A 31 -2.93 -15.64 19.92
C LEU A 31 -3.53 -15.93 21.30
N THR A 32 -2.99 -15.28 22.33
CA THR A 32 -3.62 -15.12 23.65
C THR A 32 -3.86 -13.61 23.87
N PRO A 33 -5.06 -13.14 24.26
CA PRO A 33 -5.31 -11.72 24.49
C PRO A 33 -5.03 -11.32 25.96
N LEU A 34 -4.24 -10.27 26.15
CA LEU A 34 -4.08 -9.56 27.42
C LEU A 34 -5.12 -8.44 27.54
N ALA A 35 -5.80 -8.40 28.69
CA ALA A 35 -6.88 -7.49 29.02
C ALA A 35 -6.39 -6.07 29.40
N HIS A 36 -7.10 -5.04 28.94
CA HIS A 36 -6.97 -3.66 29.42
C HIS A 36 -8.27 -3.19 30.10
N ARG A 37 -8.13 -2.66 31.32
CA ARG A 37 -9.17 -2.02 32.13
C ARG A 37 -9.41 -0.57 31.66
N PRO A 38 -10.66 -0.07 31.65
CA PRO A 38 -10.92 1.36 31.51
C PRO A 38 -11.11 2.04 32.88
N SER A 39 -10.61 3.28 33.02
CA SER A 39 -10.79 4.14 34.19
C SER A 39 -12.04 5.00 34.09
N LYS A 40 -12.72 5.18 35.23
CA LYS A 40 -13.91 6.00 35.45
C LYS A 40 -13.63 7.51 35.37
N ARG A 41 -14.62 8.26 34.84
CA ARG A 41 -15.03 9.67 35.11
C ARG A 41 -16.18 9.95 34.13
N GLY A 42 -17.30 10.61 34.43
CA GLY A 42 -17.84 11.28 35.61
C GLY A 42 -19.21 11.83 35.18
N ASP A 43 -20.21 11.75 36.05
CA ASP A 43 -21.59 12.19 35.81
C ASP A 43 -21.70 13.71 35.62
N LEU A 44 -22.64 14.14 34.76
CA LEU A 44 -23.37 15.40 34.96
C LEU A 44 -24.74 15.34 34.29
N HIS A 45 -25.76 15.55 35.12
CA HIS A 45 -27.17 15.71 34.79
C HIS A 45 -27.40 16.98 33.95
N ASP A 46 -28.34 16.92 33.00
CA ASP A 46 -29.47 17.86 32.99
C ASP A 46 -30.60 17.44 32.02
N ARG A 47 -31.84 17.50 32.50
CA ARG A 47 -33.08 17.34 31.73
C ARG A 47 -33.82 18.68 31.71
N PRO A 48 -34.41 19.10 30.60
CA PRO A 48 -35.53 20.03 30.64
C PRO A 48 -36.88 19.32 30.47
N ARG A 49 -37.85 19.76 31.28
CA ARG A 49 -39.27 19.38 31.31
C ARG A 49 -39.99 19.88 30.04
N ALA A 50 -40.83 19.02 29.46
CA ALA A 50 -41.81 19.40 28.44
C ALA A 50 -43.06 20.00 29.08
N THR A 51 -43.58 21.06 28.46
CA THR A 51 -44.78 21.83 28.83
C THR A 51 -46.07 21.12 28.42
N HIS A 52 -47.09 21.24 29.28
CA HIS A 52 -48.45 20.75 29.09
C HIS A 52 -49.22 21.59 28.05
N HIS A 53 -49.92 20.94 27.12
CA HIS A 53 -51.06 21.51 26.39
C HIS A 53 -52.29 20.61 26.55
N HIS A 54 -53.42 21.21 26.96
CA HIS A 54 -54.74 20.58 27.06
C HIS A 54 -55.38 20.34 25.68
N PRO A 55 -56.26 19.34 25.52
CA PRO A 55 -56.84 18.96 24.24
C PRO A 55 -58.13 19.73 23.91
N CYS A 56 -58.28 20.10 22.63
CA CYS A 56 -59.55 20.53 22.05
C CYS A 56 -60.46 19.32 21.77
N ARG A 57 -61.76 19.51 21.99
CA ARG A 57 -62.81 18.49 22.00
C ARG A 57 -63.73 18.71 20.78
N CYS A 58 -63.61 17.87 19.75
CA CYS A 58 -64.62 17.76 18.69
C CYS A 58 -64.62 16.32 18.17
N GLY A 59 -65.78 15.67 18.32
CA GLY A 59 -65.96 14.23 18.18
C GLY A 59 -66.42 13.77 16.80
N GLY A 60 -65.95 12.59 16.44
CA GLY A 60 -66.59 11.63 15.53
C GLY A 60 -66.10 10.23 15.95
N PRO A 61 -66.94 9.18 15.97
CA PRO A 61 -66.54 7.88 16.49
C PRO A 61 -65.62 7.16 15.49
N PRO A 62 -64.39 6.76 15.85
CA PRO A 62 -63.59 5.92 14.98
C PRO A 62 -64.11 4.48 15.03
N ARG A 63 -64.21 3.86 13.85
CA ARG A 63 -64.49 2.43 13.64
C ARG A 63 -63.56 1.59 14.52
N LYS A 64 -64.11 0.60 15.23
CA LYS A 64 -63.33 -0.41 15.96
C LYS A 64 -62.45 -1.19 14.98
N VAL A 65 -61.16 -0.86 14.94
CA VAL A 65 -60.13 -1.78 14.44
C VAL A 65 -59.90 -2.77 15.58
N THR A 66 -60.21 -4.04 15.34
CA THR A 66 -59.91 -5.12 16.27
C THR A 66 -58.40 -5.30 16.33
N THR A 67 -57.73 -4.66 17.29
CA THR A 67 -56.34 -4.96 17.60
C THR A 67 -56.31 -6.35 18.22
N ILE A 68 -55.95 -7.36 17.43
CA ILE A 68 -55.55 -8.67 17.94
C ILE A 68 -54.18 -8.46 18.58
N THR A 69 -54.14 -8.11 19.86
CA THR A 69 -52.94 -8.28 20.68
C THR A 69 -52.77 -9.78 20.93
N PRO A 70 -51.62 -10.40 20.63
CA PRO A 70 -51.36 -11.76 21.05
C PRO A 70 -51.44 -11.82 22.59
N ASP A 71 -52.20 -12.76 23.14
CA ASP A 71 -52.23 -13.03 24.57
C ASP A 71 -50.86 -13.57 24.99
N PHE A 72 -49.98 -12.68 25.47
CA PHE A 72 -48.71 -13.07 26.07
C PHE A 72 -48.96 -13.63 27.47
N THR A 73 -48.71 -14.92 27.69
CA THR A 73 -48.83 -15.50 29.01
C THR A 73 -47.76 -14.94 29.97
N PRO A 74 -47.98 -15.00 31.30
CA PRO A 74 -46.93 -14.66 32.27
C PRO A 74 -45.62 -15.44 32.06
N ALA A 75 -45.71 -16.67 31.57
CA ALA A 75 -44.57 -17.51 31.19
C ALA A 75 -43.82 -16.94 29.98
N ASP A 76 -44.53 -16.46 28.95
CA ASP A 76 -43.91 -15.82 27.77
C ASP A 76 -43.19 -14.53 28.17
N ARG A 77 -43.80 -13.70 29.02
CA ARG A 77 -43.14 -12.50 29.56
C ARG A 77 -41.88 -12.85 30.34
N ARG A 78 -41.92 -13.89 31.19
CA ARG A 78 -40.74 -14.37 31.93
C ARG A 78 -39.63 -14.82 30.98
N ALA A 79 -39.97 -15.61 29.95
CA ALA A 79 -39.04 -16.09 28.95
C ALA A 79 -38.38 -14.95 28.15
N VAL A 80 -39.15 -13.92 27.76
CA VAL A 80 -38.61 -12.71 27.11
C VAL A 80 -37.67 -11.94 28.02
N LEU A 81 -38.02 -11.75 29.30
CA LEU A 81 -37.18 -11.07 30.27
C LEU A 81 -35.89 -11.84 30.58
N ASP A 82 -35.97 -13.17 30.69
CA ASP A 82 -34.81 -14.04 30.90
C ASP A 82 -33.91 -14.09 29.67
N ARG A 83 -34.48 -14.05 28.45
CA ARG A 83 -33.71 -13.88 27.21
C ARG A 83 -33.01 -12.51 27.18
N ALA A 84 -33.70 -11.44 27.53
CA ALA A 84 -33.12 -10.09 27.57
C ALA A 84 -32.01 -9.99 28.64
N ALA A 85 -32.19 -10.63 29.81
CA ALA A 85 -31.18 -10.70 30.85
C ALA A 85 -29.93 -11.48 30.41
N ARG A 86 -30.12 -12.63 29.75
CA ARG A 86 -29.03 -13.42 29.16
C ARG A 86 -28.27 -12.65 28.07
N LEU A 87 -29.00 -11.96 27.18
CA LEU A 87 -28.37 -11.12 26.16
C LEU A 87 -27.53 -10.00 26.78
N ARG A 88 -27.97 -9.38 27.89
CA ARG A 88 -27.19 -8.34 28.58
C ARG A 88 -25.87 -8.84 29.16
N GLN A 89 -25.76 -10.13 29.49
CA GLN A 89 -24.53 -10.73 30.02
C GLN A 89 -23.48 -11.03 28.94
N LEU A 90 -23.85 -10.99 27.67
CA LEU A 90 -22.92 -11.22 26.57
C LEU A 90 -21.99 -10.00 26.33
N PRO A 91 -20.76 -10.24 25.82
CA PRO A 91 -19.90 -9.19 25.30
C PRO A 91 -20.61 -8.30 24.27
N GLU A 92 -20.19 -7.03 24.17
CA GLU A 92 -20.80 -6.07 23.24
C GLU A 92 -20.77 -6.55 21.78
N THR A 93 -19.65 -7.16 21.36
CA THR A 93 -19.48 -7.78 20.04
C THR A 93 -20.55 -8.84 19.77
N ASP A 94 -20.80 -9.73 20.72
CA ASP A 94 -21.75 -10.84 20.56
C ASP A 94 -23.19 -10.33 20.52
N ARG A 95 -23.51 -9.35 21.38
CA ARG A 95 -24.82 -8.68 21.35
C ARG A 95 -25.07 -8.01 20.00
N ASP A 96 -24.07 -7.32 19.48
CA ASP A 96 -24.17 -6.66 18.17
C ASP A 96 -24.29 -7.66 17.02
N ALA A 97 -23.51 -8.75 17.04
CA ALA A 97 -23.62 -9.81 16.04
C ALA A 97 -25.00 -10.48 16.05
N ILE A 98 -25.54 -10.79 17.24
CA ILE A 98 -26.89 -11.34 17.39
C ILE A 98 -27.95 -10.35 16.90
N ARG A 99 -27.79 -9.06 17.20
CA ARG A 99 -28.70 -8.00 16.71
C ARG A 99 -28.70 -7.95 15.19
N ILE A 100 -27.52 -8.01 14.55
CA ILE A 100 -27.39 -8.03 13.08
C ILE A 100 -28.04 -9.29 12.50
N ALA A 101 -27.80 -10.46 13.09
CA ALA A 101 -28.36 -11.73 12.62
C ALA A 101 -29.89 -11.82 12.77
N GLN A 102 -30.47 -11.04 13.69
CA GLN A 102 -31.91 -10.96 13.91
C GLN A 102 -32.59 -9.86 13.04
N ASP A 103 -31.83 -9.07 12.30
CA ASP A 103 -32.37 -8.04 11.42
C ASP A 103 -33.10 -8.69 10.23
N PRO A 104 -34.33 -8.28 9.90
CA PRO A 104 -35.07 -8.82 8.75
C PRO A 104 -34.31 -8.70 7.42
N HIS A 105 -33.43 -7.70 7.28
CA HIS A 105 -32.60 -7.49 6.08
C HIS A 105 -31.22 -8.14 6.18
N PHE A 106 -31.00 -9.05 7.14
CA PHE A 106 -29.71 -9.70 7.38
C PHE A 106 -29.14 -10.37 6.12
N SER A 107 -29.95 -11.13 5.37
CA SER A 107 -29.51 -11.82 4.14
C SER A 107 -28.95 -10.83 3.13
N ARG A 108 -29.66 -9.71 2.90
CA ARG A 108 -29.23 -8.66 1.98
C ARG A 108 -27.96 -7.95 2.49
N TRP A 109 -27.88 -7.69 3.79
CA TRP A 109 -26.68 -7.12 4.40
C TRP A 109 -25.46 -8.06 4.24
N LEU A 110 -25.66 -9.36 4.43
CA LEU A 110 -24.62 -10.37 4.27
C LEU A 110 -24.12 -10.46 2.82
N GLU A 111 -25.03 -10.36 1.84
CA GLU A 111 -24.69 -10.25 0.42
C GLU A 111 -23.80 -9.03 0.16
N GLN A 112 -24.17 -7.85 0.70
CA GLN A 112 -23.36 -6.65 0.53
C GLN A 112 -21.95 -6.83 1.12
N VAL A 113 -21.82 -7.36 2.34
CA VAL A 113 -20.50 -7.62 2.95
C VAL A 113 -19.69 -8.63 2.13
N THR A 114 -20.35 -9.69 1.64
CA THR A 114 -19.73 -10.72 0.79
C THR A 114 -19.27 -10.14 -0.56
N ALA A 115 -20.04 -9.25 -1.19
CA ALA A 115 -19.66 -8.56 -2.41
C ALA A 115 -18.41 -7.67 -2.21
N THR A 116 -18.26 -7.07 -1.02
CA THR A 116 -17.01 -6.38 -0.65
C THR A 116 -15.84 -7.34 -0.35
N GLY A 117 -16.08 -8.65 -0.39
CA GLY A 117 -15.12 -9.71 -0.10
C GLY A 117 -14.66 -9.71 1.35
N GLY A 118 -15.54 -9.35 2.28
CA GLY A 118 -15.22 -9.19 3.70
C GLY A 118 -14.33 -7.99 3.98
N CYS A 119 -14.52 -6.85 3.29
CA CYS A 119 -13.73 -5.65 3.52
C CYS A 119 -13.78 -5.24 5.00
N ALA A 120 -12.62 -5.02 5.64
CA ALA A 120 -12.54 -4.69 7.07
C ALA A 120 -13.07 -3.28 7.42
N HIS A 121 -13.00 -2.35 6.47
CA HIS A 121 -13.43 -0.96 6.67
C HIS A 121 -14.23 -0.42 5.47
N PRO A 122 -15.38 -1.02 5.10
CA PRO A 122 -16.10 -0.62 3.90
C PRO A 122 -16.48 0.86 3.96
N VAL A 123 -16.61 1.48 2.79
CA VAL A 123 -17.16 2.82 2.65
C VAL A 123 -18.66 2.68 2.44
N HIS A 124 -19.43 3.52 3.11
CA HIS A 124 -20.88 3.53 3.03
C HIS A 124 -21.30 4.66 2.10
N LEU A 125 -22.08 4.32 1.08
CA LEU A 125 -22.66 5.27 0.13
C LEU A 125 -24.18 5.22 0.24
N SER A 126 -24.83 6.37 0.14
CA SER A 126 -26.29 6.48 0.00
C SER A 126 -26.58 7.22 -1.29
N GLY A 127 -27.58 6.78 -2.05
CA GLY A 127 -27.88 7.34 -3.34
C GLY A 127 -28.54 6.38 -4.30
N ALA A 128 -28.54 6.75 -5.58
CA ALA A 128 -29.18 5.99 -6.63
C ALA A 128 -28.39 6.06 -7.93
N THR A 129 -28.63 5.07 -8.79
CA THR A 129 -28.17 5.10 -10.17
C THR A 129 -29.29 4.66 -11.11
N THR A 130 -29.40 5.35 -12.23
CA THR A 130 -30.31 5.04 -13.33
C THR A 130 -29.48 4.92 -14.59
N THR A 131 -29.53 3.75 -15.22
CA THR A 131 -28.92 3.47 -16.51
C THR A 131 -30.04 3.46 -17.54
N VAL A 132 -29.92 4.31 -18.55
CA VAL A 132 -30.85 4.40 -19.67
C VAL A 132 -30.16 4.02 -20.97
N ASP A 133 -30.91 3.51 -21.93
CA ASP A 133 -30.47 3.35 -23.31
C ASP A 133 -30.29 4.75 -23.92
N GLY A 134 -29.10 5.05 -24.45
CA GLY A 134 -28.80 6.38 -24.97
C GLY A 134 -29.54 6.73 -26.27
N THR A 135 -30.09 5.73 -26.96
CA THR A 135 -30.79 5.89 -28.23
C THR A 135 -32.31 5.94 -28.03
N THR A 136 -32.87 5.09 -27.16
CA THR A 136 -34.32 5.04 -26.92
C THR A 136 -34.76 5.85 -25.69
N GLY A 137 -33.85 6.11 -24.75
CA GLY A 137 -34.15 6.71 -23.46
C GLY A 137 -34.82 5.75 -22.46
N GLU A 138 -34.98 4.47 -22.80
CA GLU A 138 -35.59 3.47 -21.92
C GLU A 138 -34.68 3.17 -20.72
N ILE A 139 -35.28 2.99 -19.53
CA ILE A 139 -34.53 2.62 -18.33
C ILE A 139 -34.14 1.15 -18.41
N ILE A 140 -32.84 0.89 -18.59
CA ILE A 140 -32.25 -0.45 -18.58
C ILE A 140 -32.13 -0.97 -17.14
N ARG A 141 -31.72 -0.08 -16.21
CA ARG A 141 -31.47 -0.45 -14.82
C ARG A 141 -31.67 0.73 -13.89
N GLN A 142 -32.33 0.51 -12.78
CA GLN A 142 -32.41 1.46 -11.68
C GLN A 142 -31.99 0.78 -10.38
N TYR A 143 -31.26 1.49 -9.54
CA TYR A 143 -30.84 1.03 -8.22
C TYR A 143 -30.88 2.19 -7.23
N ASP A 144 -31.43 1.97 -6.05
CA ASP A 144 -31.60 2.97 -5.01
C ASP A 144 -31.32 2.35 -3.63
N THR A 145 -30.62 3.09 -2.77
CA THR A 145 -30.29 2.59 -1.43
C THR A 145 -31.42 2.69 -0.42
N ARG A 146 -32.56 3.34 -0.72
CA ARG A 146 -33.69 3.48 0.21
C ARG A 146 -34.19 2.15 0.77
N ASP A 147 -34.12 1.09 -0.04
CA ASP A 147 -34.57 -0.26 0.35
C ASP A 147 -33.42 -1.16 0.82
N GLU A 148 -32.20 -0.60 0.96
CA GLU A 148 -31.02 -1.35 1.41
C GLU A 148 -30.87 -1.32 2.94
N PRO A 149 -30.19 -2.33 3.54
CA PRO A 149 -29.94 -2.37 4.97
C PRO A 149 -29.21 -1.11 5.47
N GLY A 150 -29.91 -0.30 6.28
CA GLY A 150 -29.39 0.97 6.79
C GLY A 150 -29.29 2.07 5.72
N GLU A 151 -30.13 2.01 4.70
CA GLU A 151 -30.27 2.98 3.60
C GLU A 151 -28.94 3.29 2.88
N ARG A 152 -28.11 2.26 2.75
CA ARG A 152 -26.73 2.39 2.27
C ARG A 152 -26.24 1.16 1.50
N LEU A 153 -25.33 1.43 0.58
CA LEU A 153 -24.51 0.46 -0.14
C LEU A 153 -23.11 0.41 0.48
N LEU A 154 -22.65 -0.81 0.78
CA LEU A 154 -21.26 -1.05 1.17
C LEU A 154 -20.37 -1.21 -0.06
N VAL A 155 -19.31 -0.39 -0.15
CA VAL A 155 -18.26 -0.54 -1.17
C VAL A 155 -16.90 -0.78 -0.52
N ARG A 156 -16.03 -1.50 -1.24
CA ARG A 156 -14.67 -1.79 -0.78
C ARG A 156 -13.91 -0.50 -0.47
N CYS A 157 -13.14 -0.50 0.62
CA CYS A 157 -12.33 0.65 1.04
C CYS A 157 -11.17 0.95 0.10
N ARG A 158 -10.78 -0.02 -0.76
CA ARG A 158 -9.65 0.05 -1.69
C ARG A 158 -8.32 0.40 -1.00
N ASN A 159 -8.22 0.15 0.31
CA ASN A 159 -6.97 0.38 1.04
C ASN A 159 -5.95 -0.67 0.62
N ARG A 160 -4.78 -0.22 0.16
CA ARG A 160 -3.70 -1.11 -0.27
C ARG A 160 -3.01 -1.81 0.90
N ARG A 161 -3.17 -1.35 2.14
CA ARG A 161 -2.35 -1.80 3.27
C ARG A 161 -2.94 -3.04 3.94
N ALA A 162 -2.13 -4.09 4.05
CA ALA A 162 -2.57 -5.36 4.62
C ALA A 162 -2.97 -5.23 6.10
N THR A 163 -2.24 -4.40 6.85
CA THR A 163 -2.50 -4.06 8.26
C THR A 163 -3.82 -3.34 8.49
N VAL A 164 -4.34 -2.63 7.47
CA VAL A 164 -5.61 -1.90 7.57
C VAL A 164 -6.76 -2.73 7.00
N CYS A 165 -6.59 -3.34 5.83
CA CYS A 165 -7.63 -4.18 5.23
C CYS A 165 -6.99 -5.26 4.36
N ALA A 166 -6.70 -6.42 4.95
CA ALA A 166 -6.09 -7.55 4.26
C ALA A 166 -6.85 -7.96 2.98
N PRO A 167 -8.20 -8.01 2.94
CA PRO A 167 -8.92 -8.41 1.73
C PRO A 167 -8.77 -7.42 0.57
N CYS A 168 -8.88 -6.11 0.83
CA CYS A 168 -8.69 -5.08 -0.21
C CYS A 168 -7.22 -4.98 -0.64
N SER A 169 -6.29 -5.09 0.31
CA SER A 169 -4.85 -5.13 0.06
C SER A 169 -4.47 -6.27 -0.86
N ARG A 170 -5.00 -7.48 -0.62
CA ARG A 170 -4.75 -8.65 -1.49
C ARG A 170 -5.22 -8.42 -2.92
N LEU A 171 -6.42 -7.84 -3.09
CA LEU A 171 -6.95 -7.52 -4.40
C LEU A 171 -6.06 -6.51 -5.14
N HIS A 172 -5.62 -5.46 -4.42
CA HIS A 172 -4.69 -4.47 -4.95
C HIS A 172 -3.33 -5.08 -5.32
N ALA A 173 -2.81 -6.02 -4.53
CA ALA A 173 -1.59 -6.75 -4.84
C ALA A 173 -1.73 -7.57 -6.12
N GLY A 174 -2.84 -8.29 -6.28
CA GLY A 174 -3.14 -9.05 -7.49
C GLY A 174 -3.24 -8.16 -8.74
N ASP A 175 -3.93 -7.03 -8.63
CA ASP A 175 -4.00 -6.05 -9.73
C ASP A 175 -2.61 -5.51 -10.09
N THR A 176 -1.79 -5.23 -9.07
CA THR A 176 -0.40 -4.77 -9.27
C THR A 176 0.45 -5.82 -9.93
N PHE A 177 0.33 -7.07 -9.52
CA PHE A 177 1.03 -8.21 -10.13
C PHE A 177 0.71 -8.28 -11.62
N HIS A 178 -0.57 -8.27 -12.01
CA HIS A 178 -0.97 -8.31 -13.41
C HIS A 178 -0.52 -7.07 -14.19
N LEU A 179 -0.54 -5.89 -13.57
CA LEU A 179 -0.08 -4.65 -14.18
C LEU A 179 1.43 -4.68 -14.47
N VAL A 180 2.25 -5.19 -13.54
CA VAL A 180 3.71 -5.32 -13.73
C VAL A 180 4.02 -6.43 -14.72
N ARG A 181 3.39 -7.60 -14.55
CA ARG A 181 3.55 -8.77 -15.42
C ARG A 181 3.21 -8.46 -16.87
N ALA A 182 2.08 -7.77 -17.13
CA ALA A 182 1.71 -7.37 -18.49
C ALA A 182 2.78 -6.50 -19.16
N GLY A 183 3.47 -5.64 -18.39
CA GLY A 183 4.59 -4.85 -18.89
C GLY A 183 5.91 -5.65 -19.04
N LEU A 184 6.02 -6.83 -18.45
CA LEU A 184 7.19 -7.68 -18.62
C LEU A 184 7.02 -8.66 -19.78
N ILE A 185 5.87 -9.31 -19.89
CA ILE A 185 5.67 -10.45 -20.80
C ILE A 185 4.47 -10.34 -21.73
N GLY A 186 3.74 -9.22 -21.68
CA GLY A 186 2.52 -9.02 -22.44
C GLY A 186 1.26 -9.62 -21.80
N GLY A 187 0.16 -9.57 -22.55
CA GLY A 187 -1.21 -9.85 -22.08
C GLY A 187 -1.93 -8.59 -21.62
N LYS A 188 -3.25 -8.69 -21.40
CA LYS A 188 -4.10 -7.58 -20.93
C LYS A 188 -3.92 -6.30 -21.78
N ASN A 189 -4.01 -6.45 -23.12
CA ASN A 189 -3.81 -5.41 -24.13
C ASN A 189 -2.35 -4.93 -24.31
N VAL A 190 -1.37 -5.71 -23.85
CA VAL A 190 0.05 -5.49 -24.14
C VAL A 190 0.57 -6.64 -25.02
N PRO A 191 1.28 -6.36 -26.13
CA PRO A 191 1.85 -7.41 -26.98
C PRO A 191 2.84 -8.30 -26.23
N THR A 192 2.90 -9.60 -26.57
CA THR A 192 3.85 -10.55 -25.96
C THR A 192 5.30 -10.28 -26.35
N THR A 193 5.52 -9.58 -27.48
CA THR A 193 6.83 -9.15 -27.95
C THR A 193 7.56 -8.24 -26.96
N VAL A 194 6.86 -7.61 -26.00
CA VAL A 194 7.51 -6.80 -24.95
C VAL A 194 8.51 -7.60 -24.10
N ARG A 195 8.37 -8.92 -24.06
CA ARG A 195 9.31 -9.83 -23.37
C ARG A 195 10.71 -9.78 -23.95
N ASN A 196 10.85 -9.43 -25.23
CA ASN A 196 12.13 -9.41 -25.93
C ASN A 196 12.76 -8.01 -25.96
N ARG A 197 12.12 -7.02 -25.34
CA ARG A 197 12.61 -5.63 -25.30
C ARG A 197 13.79 -5.51 -24.35
N PRO A 198 14.68 -4.51 -24.54
CA PRO A 198 15.68 -4.13 -23.55
C PRO A 198 15.00 -3.76 -22.23
N ARG A 199 15.22 -4.56 -21.21
CA ARG A 199 14.56 -4.44 -19.90
C ARG A 199 15.58 -4.56 -18.79
N LEU A 200 15.44 -3.72 -17.76
CA LEU A 200 16.27 -3.74 -16.56
C LEU A 200 15.39 -3.77 -15.32
N PHE A 201 15.84 -4.50 -14.29
CA PHE A 201 15.44 -4.30 -12.91
C PHE A 201 16.46 -3.42 -12.20
N VAL A 202 16.02 -2.25 -11.74
CA VAL A 202 16.88 -1.21 -11.17
C VAL A 202 16.49 -0.95 -9.72
N THR A 203 17.47 -0.88 -8.83
CA THR A 203 17.29 -0.47 -7.42
C THR A 203 18.11 0.78 -7.13
N LEU A 204 17.45 1.90 -6.89
CA LEU A 204 18.05 3.17 -6.47
C LEU A 204 17.87 3.33 -4.95
N THR A 205 18.95 3.61 -4.22
CA THR A 205 18.91 3.73 -2.75
C THR A 205 19.09 5.17 -2.28
N ALA A 206 18.59 5.48 -1.08
CA ALA A 206 18.95 6.71 -0.40
C ALA A 206 20.43 6.69 0.07
N PRO A 207 21.05 7.86 0.30
CA PRO A 207 22.33 7.97 1.00
C PRO A 207 22.33 7.30 2.39
N SER A 208 23.51 7.17 3.00
CA SER A 208 23.65 6.51 4.30
C SER A 208 23.10 7.34 5.47
N PHE A 209 23.06 8.68 5.37
CA PHE A 209 22.74 9.68 6.43
C PHE A 209 23.50 9.53 7.77
N GLY A 210 24.20 8.43 7.98
CA GLY A 210 24.97 8.11 9.17
C GLY A 210 25.20 6.60 9.26
N PRO A 211 26.04 6.13 10.18
CA PRO A 211 26.21 4.72 10.44
C PRO A 211 25.02 4.16 11.23
N VAL A 212 24.55 2.98 10.83
CA VAL A 212 23.40 2.28 11.45
C VAL A 212 23.78 0.85 11.79
N HIS A 213 23.07 0.24 12.75
CA HIS A 213 23.15 -1.20 13.01
C HIS A 213 22.73 -1.98 11.76
N ARG A 214 23.47 -3.04 11.43
CA ARG A 214 23.25 -3.88 10.24
C ARG A 214 23.23 -5.34 10.63
N ILE A 215 22.48 -6.12 9.85
CA ILE A 215 22.48 -7.58 9.92
C ILE A 215 23.90 -8.09 9.62
N GLY A 216 24.35 -9.05 10.40
CA GLY A 216 25.66 -9.68 10.23
C GLY A 216 26.19 -10.21 11.55
N GLU A 217 27.23 -11.05 11.47
CA GLU A 217 27.84 -11.69 12.63
C GLU A 217 28.44 -10.69 13.62
N ARG A 218 28.88 -9.51 13.14
CA ARG A 218 29.40 -8.45 13.99
C ARG A 218 29.18 -7.07 13.37
N CYS A 219 28.52 -6.20 14.11
CA CYS A 219 28.35 -4.79 13.75
C CYS A 219 29.65 -4.02 14.01
N ARG A 220 30.58 -4.13 13.05
CA ARG A 220 31.91 -3.49 13.11
C ARG A 220 31.88 -2.08 12.51
N PRO A 221 32.71 -1.16 13.01
CA PRO A 221 32.95 0.13 12.37
C PRO A 221 33.53 -0.08 10.96
N ARG A 222 33.15 0.80 10.01
CA ARG A 222 33.52 0.65 8.59
C ARG A 222 34.97 1.05 8.29
N ARG A 223 35.59 1.91 9.10
CA ARG A 223 37.02 2.28 9.08
C ARG A 223 37.44 2.74 10.49
N SER A 224 38.57 2.23 10.99
CA SER A 224 39.23 2.48 12.30
C SER A 224 38.28 2.57 13.51
N GLY A 225 38.30 1.55 14.37
CA GLY A 225 37.45 1.45 15.56
C GLY A 225 37.65 2.60 16.54
N GLY A 226 36.88 3.66 16.35
CA GLY A 226 36.88 4.85 17.20
C GLY A 226 35.49 5.16 17.75
N THR A 227 35.49 6.08 18.70
CA THR A 227 34.30 6.79 19.16
C THR A 227 34.03 7.96 18.22
N CYS A 228 32.75 8.32 18.05
CA CYS A 228 32.41 9.61 17.45
C CYS A 228 32.74 10.75 18.41
N GLU A 229 32.64 12.00 17.94
CA GLU A 229 32.79 13.21 18.78
C GLU A 229 31.84 13.25 19.98
N HIS A 230 30.71 12.53 19.91
CA HIS A 230 29.76 12.36 21.02
C HIS A 230 30.14 11.23 21.99
N GLY A 231 31.35 10.68 21.88
CA GLY A 231 31.87 9.61 22.75
C GLY A 231 31.27 8.22 22.52
N ARG A 232 30.44 8.02 21.48
CA ARG A 232 29.79 6.73 21.20
C ARG A 232 30.61 5.89 20.23
N SER A 233 30.70 4.59 20.48
CA SER A 233 31.39 3.67 19.59
C SER A 233 30.75 3.63 18.19
N LEU A 234 31.57 3.68 17.14
CA LEU A 234 31.14 3.54 15.74
C LEU A 234 30.87 2.08 15.32
N GLY A 235 30.73 1.18 16.29
CA GLY A 235 30.20 -0.18 16.17
C GLY A 235 29.78 -0.71 17.53
N CYS A 236 28.70 -1.49 17.62
CA CYS A 236 28.29 -2.10 18.89
C CYS A 236 29.00 -3.42 19.19
N GLY A 237 29.71 -4.01 18.21
CA GLY A 237 30.44 -5.25 18.40
C GLY A 237 29.58 -6.51 18.53
N THR A 238 28.25 -6.38 18.50
CA THR A 238 27.24 -7.45 18.56
C THR A 238 26.89 -7.95 17.17
N GLY A 239 26.53 -9.23 17.05
CA GLY A 239 25.89 -9.77 15.84
C GLY A 239 24.39 -9.50 15.84
N HIS A 240 23.85 -9.04 14.72
CA HIS A 240 22.43 -8.75 14.58
C HIS A 240 21.78 -9.70 13.56
N THR A 241 20.64 -10.26 13.96
CA THR A 241 19.77 -11.02 13.05
C THR A 241 18.76 -10.11 12.35
N ALA A 242 18.03 -10.62 11.36
CA ALA A 242 17.04 -9.83 10.62
C ALA A 242 15.87 -9.30 11.46
N ASN A 243 15.61 -9.93 12.61
CA ASN A 243 14.52 -9.59 13.53
C ASN A 243 14.98 -8.72 14.71
N ASP A 244 16.28 -8.42 14.80
CA ASP A 244 16.80 -7.58 15.87
C ASP A 244 16.25 -6.14 15.74
N PRO A 245 15.59 -5.60 16.78
CA PRO A 245 14.97 -4.28 16.73
C PRO A 245 15.97 -3.14 16.57
N LEU A 246 17.26 -3.36 16.86
CA LEU A 246 18.30 -2.36 16.65
C LEU A 246 18.66 -2.19 15.18
N VAL A 247 18.46 -3.20 14.32
CA VAL A 247 18.83 -3.13 12.90
C VAL A 247 18.15 -1.94 12.22
N GLY A 248 18.97 -1.10 11.59
CA GLY A 248 18.54 0.14 10.94
C GLY A 248 18.53 1.36 11.84
N GLN A 249 18.61 1.21 13.16
CA GLN A 249 18.79 2.34 14.07
C GLN A 249 20.23 2.90 13.97
N PRO A 250 20.43 4.21 14.18
CA PRO A 250 21.75 4.83 14.15
C PRO A 250 22.61 4.37 15.30
N LEU A 251 23.90 4.12 15.05
CA LEU A 251 24.88 3.80 16.11
C LEU A 251 25.06 4.99 17.07
N CYS A 252 25.00 6.20 16.54
CA CYS A 252 24.92 7.43 17.31
C CYS A 252 23.79 8.29 16.73
N PRO A 253 22.68 8.49 17.47
CA PRO A 253 21.60 9.37 17.04
C PRO A 253 22.09 10.79 16.73
N ASP A 254 23.06 11.30 17.49
CA ASP A 254 23.56 12.68 17.33
C ASP A 254 24.41 12.84 16.06
N CYS A 255 25.08 11.78 15.60
CA CYS A 255 25.80 11.77 14.31
C CYS A 255 24.91 11.54 13.09
N TYR A 256 23.62 11.20 13.27
CA TYR A 256 22.75 10.86 12.15
C TYR A 256 22.11 12.12 11.55
N ASP A 257 22.25 12.30 10.24
CA ASP A 257 21.68 13.42 9.48
C ASP A 257 20.18 13.24 9.23
N TYR A 258 19.40 13.52 10.27
CA TYR A 258 17.93 13.49 10.21
C TYR A 258 17.36 14.54 9.25
N THR A 259 17.99 15.71 9.15
CA THR A 259 17.53 16.81 8.30
C THR A 259 17.68 16.44 6.83
N GLY A 260 18.86 15.97 6.42
CA GLY A 260 19.12 15.46 5.08
C GLY A 260 18.22 14.28 4.74
N HIS A 261 17.96 13.35 5.68
CA HIS A 261 17.04 12.24 5.46
C HIS A 261 15.62 12.73 5.12
N VAL A 262 15.03 13.56 5.97
CA VAL A 262 13.66 14.06 5.76
C VAL A 262 13.55 14.87 4.48
N LEU A 263 14.52 15.75 4.21
CA LEU A 263 14.50 16.56 2.99
C LEU A 263 14.74 15.71 1.75
N TRP A 264 15.57 14.66 1.83
CA TRP A 264 15.72 13.69 0.75
C TRP A 264 14.41 12.95 0.47
N HIS A 265 13.70 12.47 1.49
CA HIS A 265 12.38 11.86 1.34
C HIS A 265 11.37 12.79 0.64
N ALA A 266 11.31 14.06 1.06
CA ALA A 266 10.40 15.05 0.48
C ALA A 266 10.68 15.30 -1.02
N HIS A 267 11.93 15.07 -1.44
CA HIS A 267 12.40 15.26 -2.82
C HIS A 267 12.61 13.96 -3.60
N ALA A 268 12.38 12.77 -3.02
CA ALA A 268 12.63 11.49 -3.67
C ALA A 268 11.88 11.33 -5.01
N SER A 269 10.65 11.84 -5.10
CA SER A 269 9.89 11.84 -6.37
C SER A 269 10.48 12.81 -7.42
N LYS A 270 11.08 13.92 -6.98
CA LYS A 270 11.79 14.86 -7.87
C LYS A 270 13.13 14.29 -8.33
N LEU A 271 13.85 13.56 -7.46
CA LEU A 271 15.03 12.79 -7.84
C LEU A 271 14.70 11.74 -8.89
N TRP A 272 13.57 11.03 -8.74
CA TRP A 272 13.09 10.06 -9.73
C TRP A 272 12.77 10.71 -11.07
N ASP A 273 12.02 11.83 -11.06
CA ASP A 273 11.72 12.59 -12.27
C ASP A 273 13.01 12.98 -13.02
N ARG A 274 13.98 13.56 -12.30
CA ARG A 274 15.27 13.96 -12.88
C ARG A 274 16.07 12.78 -13.39
N PHE A 275 16.04 11.65 -12.70
CA PHE A 275 16.65 10.40 -13.15
C PHE A 275 16.05 9.93 -14.48
N VAL A 276 14.73 9.85 -14.61
CA VAL A 276 14.07 9.44 -15.86
C VAL A 276 14.34 10.43 -17.00
N ILE A 277 14.41 11.73 -16.72
CA ILE A 277 14.79 12.74 -17.72
C ILE A 277 16.24 12.52 -18.16
N ASP A 278 17.17 12.34 -17.23
CA ASP A 278 18.60 12.19 -17.55
C ASP A 278 18.89 10.90 -18.31
N VAL A 279 18.23 9.78 -17.98
CA VAL A 279 18.37 8.51 -18.72
C VAL A 279 17.97 8.70 -20.18
N ARG A 280 16.82 9.34 -20.44
CA ARG A 280 16.37 9.65 -21.82
C ARG A 280 17.36 10.53 -22.57
N ARG A 281 17.90 11.56 -21.90
CA ARG A 281 18.90 12.46 -22.49
C ARG A 281 20.18 11.73 -22.86
N ARG A 282 20.64 10.82 -21.99
CA ARG A 282 21.85 10.02 -22.23
C ARG A 282 21.67 9.00 -23.35
N LEU A 283 20.51 8.35 -23.41
CA LEU A 283 20.17 7.47 -24.52
C LEU A 283 20.12 8.23 -25.85
N ALA A 284 19.53 9.43 -25.87
CA ALA A 284 19.53 10.28 -27.06
C ALA A 284 20.97 10.62 -27.49
N SER A 285 21.79 11.12 -26.56
CA SER A 285 23.18 11.48 -26.85
C SER A 285 24.03 10.29 -27.30
N SER A 286 23.85 9.10 -26.72
CA SER A 286 24.60 7.90 -27.14
C SER A 286 24.17 7.38 -28.52
N ALA A 287 22.99 7.76 -29.00
CA ALA A 287 22.48 7.46 -30.33
C ALA A 287 22.71 8.60 -31.35
N GLY A 288 23.41 9.69 -30.97
CA GLY A 288 23.60 10.84 -31.85
C GLY A 288 22.34 11.68 -32.08
N LEU A 289 21.32 11.52 -31.23
CA LEU A 289 20.04 12.21 -31.34
C LEU A 289 20.01 13.50 -30.53
N VAL A 290 19.32 14.50 -31.06
CA VAL A 290 18.94 15.70 -30.28
C VAL A 290 17.99 15.27 -29.16
N GLN A 291 18.30 15.66 -27.92
CA GLN A 291 17.56 15.20 -26.73
C GLN A 291 16.05 15.49 -26.78
N SER A 292 15.64 16.61 -27.37
CA SER A 292 14.22 16.97 -27.54
C SER A 292 13.48 16.05 -28.52
N ARG A 293 14.21 15.37 -29.41
CA ARG A 293 13.64 14.47 -30.41
C ARG A 293 13.56 13.01 -29.96
N PHE A 294 14.09 12.66 -28.78
CA PHE A 294 14.10 11.28 -28.28
C PHE A 294 12.73 10.58 -28.38
N ALA A 295 11.65 11.29 -28.06
CA ALA A 295 10.29 10.74 -28.07
C ALA A 295 9.80 10.30 -29.45
N HIS A 296 10.38 10.79 -30.54
CA HIS A 296 10.07 10.34 -31.91
C HIS A 296 10.82 9.05 -32.30
N HIS A 297 11.80 8.63 -31.50
CA HIS A 297 12.65 7.47 -31.81
C HIS A 297 12.53 6.34 -30.79
N ALA A 298 12.22 6.65 -29.53
CA ALA A 298 12.11 5.65 -28.48
C ALA A 298 11.31 6.17 -27.29
N ARG A 299 10.80 5.23 -26.49
CA ARG A 299 10.11 5.52 -25.24
C ARG A 299 10.70 4.74 -24.08
N LEU A 300 10.99 5.46 -22.99
CA LEU A 300 11.40 4.84 -21.72
C LEU A 300 10.15 4.53 -20.88
N SER A 301 9.73 3.28 -20.91
CA SER A 301 8.62 2.77 -20.12
C SER A 301 9.11 2.22 -18.78
N PHE A 302 8.36 2.44 -17.72
CA PHE A 302 8.73 1.92 -16.40
C PHE A 302 7.53 1.67 -15.49
N ALA A 303 7.72 0.78 -14.52
CA ALA A 303 6.95 0.70 -13.29
C ALA A 303 7.91 0.70 -12.10
N ARG A 304 7.68 1.56 -11.11
CA ARG A 304 8.52 1.69 -9.92
C ARG A 304 7.71 1.55 -8.64
N VAL A 305 8.33 0.95 -7.64
CA VAL A 305 7.82 0.85 -6.27
C VAL A 305 8.82 1.48 -5.28
N ALA A 306 8.32 2.27 -4.35
CA ALA A 306 9.07 2.78 -3.22
C ALA A 306 8.87 1.86 -2.01
N GLU A 307 9.96 1.43 -1.39
CA GLU A 307 9.96 0.58 -0.21
C GLU A 307 10.81 1.21 0.90
N TYR A 308 10.37 1.07 2.15
CA TYR A 308 11.16 1.49 3.31
C TYR A 308 12.14 0.40 3.72
N GLN A 309 13.42 0.77 3.80
CA GLN A 309 14.45 -0.07 4.37
C GLN A 309 14.35 -0.09 5.90
N LYS A 310 15.03 -1.05 6.56
CA LYS A 310 15.09 -1.14 8.04
C LYS A 310 15.54 0.16 8.72
N ARG A 311 16.37 0.97 8.04
CA ARG A 311 16.78 2.32 8.51
C ARG A 311 15.76 3.43 8.24
N ALA A 312 14.52 3.07 7.92
CA ALA A 312 13.42 3.96 7.57
C ALA A 312 13.65 4.87 6.35
N ALA A 313 14.72 4.66 5.58
CA ALA A 313 14.96 5.37 4.32
C ALA A 313 14.30 4.62 3.16
N VAL A 314 13.67 5.36 2.25
CA VAL A 314 13.09 4.80 1.03
C VAL A 314 14.19 4.41 0.03
N HIS A 315 14.04 3.23 -0.58
CA HIS A 315 14.67 2.89 -1.85
C HIS A 315 13.61 2.68 -2.93
N VAL A 316 14.00 2.77 -4.20
CA VAL A 316 13.12 2.63 -5.34
C VAL A 316 13.54 1.43 -6.17
N HIS A 317 12.66 0.45 -6.29
CA HIS A 317 12.78 -0.63 -7.26
C HIS A 317 12.01 -0.25 -8.52
N ALA A 318 12.58 -0.47 -9.70
CA ALA A 318 11.95 -0.15 -10.97
C ALA A 318 12.22 -1.23 -12.01
N VAL A 319 11.15 -1.64 -12.70
CA VAL A 319 11.27 -2.30 -14.00
C VAL A 319 11.30 -1.19 -15.04
N VAL A 320 12.37 -1.13 -15.82
CA VAL A 320 12.56 -0.16 -16.91
C VAL A 320 12.62 -0.94 -18.21
N ARG A 321 11.91 -0.48 -19.25
CA ARG A 321 11.84 -1.08 -20.57
C ARG A 321 12.02 0.01 -21.62
N LEU A 322 12.81 -0.27 -22.64
CA LEU A 322 12.92 0.60 -23.82
C LEU A 322 12.00 0.07 -24.92
N ASP A 323 11.11 0.94 -25.39
CA ASP A 323 10.14 0.68 -26.45
C ASP A 323 10.41 1.60 -27.66
N GLY A 324 9.74 1.33 -28.78
CA GLY A 324 9.61 2.29 -29.89
C GLY A 324 8.81 3.55 -29.49
N PRO A 325 8.76 4.59 -30.35
CA PRO A 325 8.02 5.83 -30.07
C PRO A 325 6.55 5.60 -29.67
N ASP A 326 5.87 4.64 -30.29
CA ASP A 326 4.46 4.35 -30.00
C ASP A 326 4.26 3.44 -28.76
N GLY A 327 5.35 3.07 -28.09
CA GLY A 327 5.33 2.31 -26.85
C GLY A 327 5.31 0.79 -27.10
N PRO A 328 4.55 0.00 -26.31
CA PRO A 328 4.73 -1.45 -26.24
C PRO A 328 4.38 -2.19 -27.54
N THR A 329 3.64 -1.55 -28.46
CA THR A 329 3.30 -2.09 -29.79
C THR A 329 4.39 -1.90 -30.82
N ASP A 330 5.42 -1.12 -30.49
CA ASP A 330 6.43 -0.69 -31.43
C ASP A 330 7.82 -1.17 -31.01
N GLU A 331 8.65 -1.47 -32.00
CA GLU A 331 9.97 -2.02 -31.81
C GLU A 331 10.95 -0.96 -31.32
N PRO A 332 11.83 -1.28 -30.36
CA PRO A 332 12.88 -0.36 -29.98
C PRO A 332 13.83 -0.21 -31.17
N PRO A 333 14.41 0.99 -31.35
CA PRO A 333 15.36 1.20 -32.44
C PRO A 333 16.59 0.29 -32.28
N PRO A 334 17.31 -0.05 -33.37
CA PRO A 334 18.46 -0.99 -33.30
C PRO A 334 19.57 -0.57 -32.32
N TRP A 335 19.75 0.73 -32.08
CA TRP A 335 20.70 1.24 -31.10
C TRP A 335 20.24 1.06 -29.65
N GLY A 336 18.95 0.83 -29.43
CA GLY A 336 18.32 0.68 -28.12
C GLY A 336 18.61 -0.69 -27.52
N THR A 337 19.83 -0.92 -27.04
CA THR A 337 20.24 -2.18 -26.41
C THR A 337 20.16 -2.13 -24.88
N ALA A 338 20.14 -3.30 -24.23
CA ALA A 338 20.19 -3.39 -22.77
C ALA A 338 21.48 -2.78 -22.18
N ASP A 339 22.60 -2.89 -22.90
CA ASP A 339 23.88 -2.31 -22.48
C ASP A 339 23.85 -0.78 -22.49
N ARG A 340 23.32 -0.17 -23.56
CA ARG A 340 23.17 1.30 -23.61
C ARG A 340 22.21 1.81 -22.54
N LEU A 341 21.14 1.06 -22.28
CA LEU A 341 20.21 1.36 -21.19
C LEU A 341 20.88 1.25 -19.82
N THR A 342 21.70 0.22 -19.61
CA THR A 342 22.47 0.00 -18.37
C THR A 342 23.45 1.14 -18.13
N ALA A 343 24.25 1.49 -19.14
CA ALA A 343 25.21 2.60 -19.07
C ALA A 343 24.51 3.95 -18.77
N ALA A 344 23.37 4.21 -19.42
CA ALA A 344 22.58 5.41 -19.17
C ALA A 344 22.06 5.46 -17.72
N VAL A 345 21.53 4.34 -17.19
CA VAL A 345 21.05 4.24 -15.81
C VAL A 345 22.16 4.50 -14.79
N HIS A 346 23.32 3.85 -14.93
CA HIS A 346 24.45 4.06 -14.02
C HIS A 346 24.91 5.52 -14.02
N ALA A 347 25.09 6.10 -15.21
CA ALA A 347 25.58 7.45 -15.35
C ALA A 347 24.55 8.51 -14.88
N SER A 348 23.25 8.23 -14.99
CA SER A 348 22.20 9.09 -14.45
C SER A 348 22.10 9.02 -12.93
N ALA A 349 22.18 7.82 -12.35
CA ALA A 349 22.11 7.65 -10.90
C ALA A 349 23.21 8.44 -10.16
N GLY A 350 24.44 8.46 -10.70
CA GLY A 350 25.56 9.21 -10.12
C GLY A 350 25.51 10.73 -10.36
N ARG A 351 24.78 11.20 -11.39
CA ARG A 351 24.77 12.62 -11.79
C ARG A 351 23.61 13.42 -11.20
N VAL A 352 22.46 12.79 -11.02
CA VAL A 352 21.22 13.49 -10.65
C VAL A 352 21.38 14.21 -9.32
N LEU A 353 21.05 15.51 -9.34
CA LEU A 353 21.12 16.41 -8.20
C LEU A 353 19.82 17.21 -8.10
N VAL A 354 19.30 17.34 -6.88
CA VAL A 354 18.19 18.24 -6.55
C VAL A 354 18.65 19.16 -5.42
N ARG A 355 18.49 20.47 -5.61
CA ARG A 355 18.75 21.48 -4.57
C ARG A 355 17.47 21.76 -3.78
N THR A 356 17.60 21.89 -2.46
CA THR A 356 16.52 22.40 -1.62
C THR A 356 16.45 23.92 -1.72
N PRO A 357 15.31 24.55 -1.42
CA PRO A 357 15.30 25.97 -1.10
C PRO A 357 16.30 26.26 0.03
N TYR A 358 17.00 27.39 -0.05
CA TYR A 358 17.82 27.87 1.06
C TYR A 358 16.91 28.24 2.23
N SER A 359 17.27 27.81 3.44
CA SER A 359 16.68 28.29 4.68
C SER A 359 17.78 28.70 5.64
N ARG A 360 17.61 29.77 6.40
CA ARG A 360 18.61 30.22 7.39
C ARG A 360 18.97 29.14 8.42
N ALA A 361 18.01 28.25 8.74
CA ALA A 361 18.20 27.21 9.75
C ALA A 361 18.97 25.98 9.24
N VAL A 362 18.99 25.73 7.92
CA VAL A 362 19.48 24.45 7.32
C VAL A 362 20.49 24.69 6.19
N GLY A 363 20.53 25.88 5.61
CA GLY A 363 21.24 26.16 4.37
C GLY A 363 20.53 25.60 3.13
N GLU A 364 21.25 25.56 2.01
CA GLU A 364 20.86 24.81 0.80
C GLU A 364 21.51 23.42 0.85
N LEU A 365 20.71 22.36 0.69
CA LEU A 365 21.21 20.99 0.58
C LEU A 365 21.21 20.49 -0.85
N HIS A 366 22.22 19.67 -1.16
CA HIS A 366 22.41 19.02 -2.45
C HIS A 366 22.06 17.54 -2.35
N LEU A 367 20.84 17.19 -2.76
CA LEU A 367 20.28 15.85 -2.63
C LEU A 367 20.62 14.98 -3.85
N ARG A 368 21.13 13.77 -3.62
CA ARG A 368 21.52 12.79 -4.65
C ARG A 368 21.04 11.39 -4.29
N TRP A 369 21.07 10.46 -5.25
CA TRP A 369 20.96 9.03 -4.95
C TRP A 369 22.19 8.55 -4.16
N GLY A 370 22.01 7.50 -3.37
CA GLY A 370 23.08 6.85 -2.65
C GLY A 370 24.02 6.08 -3.60
N ALA A 371 25.23 5.76 -3.11
CA ALA A 371 26.23 5.05 -3.89
C ALA A 371 25.84 3.58 -4.22
N GLN A 372 24.90 3.00 -3.46
CA GLN A 372 24.44 1.64 -3.71
C GLN A 372 23.35 1.66 -4.79
N LEU A 373 23.68 1.05 -5.93
CA LEU A 373 22.81 0.89 -7.09
C LEU A 373 22.93 -0.57 -7.56
N ASP A 374 21.79 -1.21 -7.80
CA ASP A 374 21.72 -2.54 -8.43
C ASP A 374 20.99 -2.40 -9.76
N VAL A 375 21.60 -2.88 -10.85
CA VAL A 375 21.06 -2.83 -12.21
C VAL A 375 21.23 -4.22 -12.81
N ARG A 376 20.11 -4.88 -13.10
CA ARG A 376 20.11 -6.23 -13.64
C ARG A 376 19.32 -6.27 -14.94
N PRO A 377 19.94 -6.64 -16.07
CA PRO A 377 19.21 -6.95 -17.29
C PRO A 377 18.21 -8.09 -17.07
N LEU A 378 17.05 -7.99 -17.73
CA LEU A 378 16.01 -9.00 -17.75
C LEU A 378 15.93 -9.62 -19.14
N TYR A 379 16.43 -10.84 -19.28
CA TYR A 379 16.38 -11.62 -20.52
C TYR A 379 15.21 -12.60 -20.49
N ALA A 380 14.70 -12.96 -21.68
CA ALA A 380 13.59 -13.93 -21.78
C ALA A 380 13.98 -15.32 -21.24
N ASP A 381 15.23 -15.74 -21.48
CA ASP A 381 15.76 -17.08 -21.20
C ASP A 381 17.06 -17.05 -20.37
N GLY A 382 17.27 -16.00 -19.56
CA GLY A 382 18.47 -15.87 -18.74
C GLY A 382 18.35 -16.49 -17.35
N ASP A 383 19.49 -16.73 -16.69
CA ASP A 383 19.60 -17.24 -15.30
C ASP A 383 19.13 -16.25 -14.21
N GLY A 384 18.46 -15.16 -14.61
CA GLY A 384 17.89 -14.15 -13.72
C GLY A 384 16.58 -14.59 -13.05
N PRO A 385 16.03 -13.77 -12.13
CA PRO A 385 14.69 -14.02 -11.61
C PRO A 385 13.68 -14.00 -12.77
N SER A 386 12.78 -14.98 -12.80
CA SER A 386 11.73 -15.03 -13.81
C SER A 386 10.88 -13.76 -13.79
N ASP A 387 10.31 -13.40 -14.94
CA ASP A 387 9.44 -12.22 -15.05
C ASP A 387 8.28 -12.25 -14.02
N ASP A 388 7.74 -13.44 -13.73
CA ASP A 388 6.73 -13.65 -12.70
C ASP A 388 7.27 -13.39 -11.28
N ALA A 389 8.51 -13.79 -10.99
CA ALA A 389 9.15 -13.50 -9.72
C ALA A 389 9.38 -11.99 -9.53
N VAL A 390 9.76 -11.27 -10.59
CA VAL A 390 9.90 -9.80 -10.56
C VAL A 390 8.54 -9.13 -10.32
N ALA A 391 7.49 -9.54 -11.03
CA ALA A 391 6.14 -9.01 -10.82
C ALA A 391 5.62 -9.29 -9.41
N ALA A 392 5.82 -10.50 -8.90
CA ALA A 392 5.45 -10.88 -7.53
C ALA A 392 6.23 -10.08 -6.49
N TYR A 393 7.53 -9.86 -6.73
CA TYR A 393 8.36 -9.02 -5.88
C TYR A 393 7.80 -7.59 -5.80
N VAL A 394 7.50 -6.94 -6.94
CA VAL A 394 6.93 -5.58 -6.93
C VAL A 394 5.56 -5.55 -6.23
N ALA A 395 4.69 -6.53 -6.52
CA ALA A 395 3.36 -6.63 -5.91
C ALA A 395 3.41 -6.82 -4.38
N LYS A 396 4.44 -7.51 -3.87
CA LYS A 396 4.63 -7.71 -2.43
C LYS A 396 4.85 -6.40 -1.67
N TYR A 397 5.45 -5.39 -2.28
CA TYR A 397 5.80 -4.15 -1.58
C TYR A 397 4.70 -3.10 -1.62
N VAL A 398 3.82 -3.14 -2.62
CA VAL A 398 2.72 -2.17 -2.69
C VAL A 398 1.71 -2.33 -1.56
N THR A 399 1.69 -3.47 -0.87
CA THR A 399 0.80 -3.71 0.26
C THR A 399 1.36 -3.27 1.61
N LYS A 400 2.66 -2.99 1.68
CA LYS A 400 3.30 -2.64 2.95
C LYS A 400 2.98 -1.20 3.34
N GLY A 401 2.46 -1.05 4.55
CA GLY A 401 2.24 0.25 5.20
C GLY A 401 3.52 0.78 5.85
N ALA A 402 3.54 2.06 6.20
CA ALA A 402 4.67 2.66 6.93
C ALA A 402 4.79 2.03 8.32
N SER A 403 3.65 1.70 8.94
CA SER A 403 3.63 1.03 10.25
C SER A 403 4.16 -0.40 10.19
N GLU A 404 3.82 -1.17 9.14
CA GLU A 404 4.29 -2.55 8.96
C GLU A 404 5.81 -2.62 8.79
N THR A 405 6.41 -1.62 8.12
CA THR A 405 7.86 -1.52 7.95
C THR A 405 8.56 -0.89 9.16
N GLY A 406 7.81 -0.51 10.20
CA GLY A 406 8.31 0.25 11.35
C GLY A 406 8.81 1.65 10.99
N ALA A 407 8.49 2.16 9.80
CA ALA A 407 8.99 3.40 9.22
C ALA A 407 7.92 4.51 9.21
N GLY A 408 7.14 4.59 10.29
CA GLY A 408 6.11 5.62 10.49
C GLY A 408 4.78 5.04 10.95
N ALA A 409 3.69 5.70 10.58
CA ALA A 409 2.32 5.34 10.96
C ALA A 409 1.41 5.23 9.74
N ASP A 410 0.37 4.39 9.85
CA ASP A 410 -0.63 4.23 8.78
C ASP A 410 -1.77 5.25 8.84
N HIS A 411 -1.73 6.18 9.78
CA HIS A 411 -2.67 7.28 9.92
C HIS A 411 -1.92 8.61 9.97
N LYS A 412 -2.62 9.69 9.59
CA LYS A 412 -2.05 11.04 9.70
C LYS A 412 -1.80 11.38 11.17
N VAL A 413 -0.71 12.08 11.39
CA VAL A 413 -0.34 12.66 12.69
C VAL A 413 -0.57 14.16 12.56
N THR A 414 -1.39 14.71 13.45
CA THR A 414 -1.91 16.08 13.36
C THR A 414 -1.38 16.99 14.46
N THR A 415 -0.85 16.42 15.54
CA THR A 415 -0.26 17.15 16.65
C THR A 415 1.11 16.60 17.03
N TRP A 416 1.88 17.39 17.79
CA TRP A 416 3.13 16.90 18.38
C TRP A 416 2.88 15.76 19.38
N ASN A 417 1.76 15.77 20.09
CA ASN A 417 1.43 14.71 21.04
C ASN A 417 1.12 13.39 20.31
N ASP A 418 0.47 13.45 19.14
CA ASP A 418 0.24 12.29 18.29
C ASP A 418 1.58 11.62 17.95
N ILE A 419 2.63 12.41 17.65
CA ILE A 419 3.99 11.88 17.38
C ILE A 419 4.52 11.09 18.58
N ASN A 420 4.24 11.52 19.80
CA ASN A 420 4.67 10.83 21.02
C ASN A 420 3.86 9.55 21.29
N ALA A 421 2.60 9.52 20.87
CA ALA A 421 1.71 8.36 21.05
C ALA A 421 1.98 7.22 20.05
N VAL A 422 2.59 7.50 18.88
CA VAL A 422 2.86 6.44 17.89
C VAL A 422 3.87 5.42 18.45
N PRO A 423 3.58 4.10 18.37
CA PRO A 423 4.49 3.04 18.84
C PRO A 423 5.61 2.76 17.82
N VAL A 424 6.59 3.66 17.74
CA VAL A 424 7.77 3.56 16.86
C VAL A 424 9.08 3.64 17.63
N SER A 425 10.17 3.18 17.02
CA SER A 425 11.53 3.29 17.56
C SER A 425 11.93 4.75 17.80
N GLY A 426 12.93 4.96 18.67
CA GLY A 426 13.46 6.30 18.94
C GLY A 426 13.94 7.01 17.68
N HIS A 427 14.63 6.27 16.79
CA HIS A 427 15.09 6.77 15.49
C HIS A 427 13.95 7.32 14.63
N VAL A 428 12.88 6.53 14.46
CA VAL A 428 11.73 6.90 13.62
C VAL A 428 10.96 8.06 14.24
N ARG A 429 10.82 8.08 15.57
CA ARG A 429 10.23 9.22 16.28
C ARG A 429 11.03 10.51 16.06
N THR A 430 12.36 10.43 16.04
CA THR A 430 13.22 11.58 15.73
C THR A 430 13.04 12.06 14.29
N LEU A 431 12.90 11.16 13.31
CA LEU A 431 12.53 11.53 11.94
C LEU A 431 11.17 12.24 11.88
N MET A 432 10.15 11.74 12.60
CA MET A 432 8.83 12.37 12.66
C MET A 432 8.88 13.77 13.27
N ARG A 433 9.62 13.94 14.36
CA ARG A 433 9.85 15.26 15.00
C ARG A 433 10.61 16.21 14.07
N THR A 434 11.58 15.69 13.33
CA THR A 434 12.33 16.45 12.33
C THR A 434 11.43 16.93 11.20
N CYS A 435 10.55 16.07 10.66
CA CYS A 435 9.51 16.48 9.71
C CYS A 435 8.65 17.62 10.25
N TRP A 436 8.25 17.52 11.52
CA TRP A 436 7.38 18.50 12.14
C TRP A 436 8.04 19.87 12.32
N ARG A 437 9.30 19.88 12.75
CA ARG A 437 10.14 21.08 12.91
C ARG A 437 10.41 21.75 11.56
N LEU A 438 10.91 20.99 10.58
CA LEU A 438 11.19 21.49 9.23
C LEU A 438 9.91 21.98 8.54
N GLY A 439 8.78 21.33 8.77
CA GLY A 439 7.48 21.78 8.25
C GLY A 439 6.93 23.06 8.88
N GLY A 440 7.61 23.62 9.89
CA GLY A 440 7.33 24.97 10.41
C GLY A 440 8.13 26.07 9.73
N LEU A 441 9.08 25.74 8.85
CA LEU A 441 9.90 26.72 8.14
C LEU A 441 9.14 27.23 6.89
N PRO A 442 8.98 28.56 6.71
CA PRO A 442 8.26 29.12 5.56
C PRO A 442 8.80 28.65 4.21
N GLU A 443 10.11 28.50 4.09
CA GLU A 443 10.79 28.08 2.85
C GLU A 443 10.44 26.64 2.45
N TYR A 444 9.96 25.84 3.39
CA TYR A 444 9.51 24.45 3.19
C TYR A 444 7.99 24.29 3.23
N ALA A 445 7.21 25.36 3.26
CA ALA A 445 5.75 25.30 3.22
C ALA A 445 5.21 24.45 2.04
N PRO A 446 5.73 24.56 0.79
CA PRO A 446 5.27 23.73 -0.33
C PRO A 446 5.53 22.22 -0.19
N LEU A 447 6.39 21.81 0.75
CA LEU A 447 6.68 20.40 1.01
C LEU A 447 5.61 19.75 1.90
N HIS A 448 4.82 20.55 2.64
CA HIS A 448 3.78 20.09 3.57
C HIS A 448 4.29 19.01 4.55
N LEU A 449 5.51 19.16 5.08
CA LEU A 449 6.18 18.09 5.84
C LEU A 449 5.38 17.60 7.06
N ARG A 450 4.62 18.48 7.73
CA ARG A 450 3.74 18.09 8.85
C ARG A 450 2.64 17.11 8.42
N THR A 451 2.04 17.34 7.25
CA THR A 451 1.02 16.43 6.68
C THR A 451 1.60 15.04 6.40
N TRP A 452 2.88 14.99 6.01
CA TRP A 452 3.61 13.77 5.64
C TRP A 452 4.49 13.22 6.77
N THR A 453 4.33 13.69 8.01
CA THR A 453 5.10 13.20 9.16
C THR A 453 4.92 11.69 9.38
N HIS A 454 3.71 11.18 9.15
CA HIS A 454 3.40 9.74 9.27
C HIS A 454 4.15 8.85 8.27
N THR A 455 4.65 9.42 7.16
CA THR A 455 5.51 8.75 6.17
C THR A 455 6.94 9.32 6.15
N LEU A 456 7.36 9.96 7.25
CA LEU A 456 8.70 10.51 7.44
C LEU A 456 9.10 11.51 6.33
N GLY A 457 8.12 12.30 5.86
CA GLY A 457 8.31 13.29 4.80
C GLY A 457 8.24 12.74 3.37
N TYR A 458 8.15 11.42 3.18
CA TYR A 458 7.96 10.86 1.85
C TYR A 458 6.53 11.12 1.38
N ARG A 459 6.40 11.90 0.31
CA ARG A 459 5.13 12.38 -0.26
C ARG A 459 4.78 11.77 -1.62
N GLY A 460 5.58 10.80 -2.08
CA GLY A 460 5.37 10.16 -3.38
C GLY A 460 4.36 9.02 -3.32
N HIS A 461 3.86 8.60 -4.48
CA HIS A 461 3.14 7.34 -4.58
C HIS A 461 4.07 6.16 -4.32
N ILE A 462 3.56 5.12 -3.64
CA ILE A 462 4.31 3.88 -3.45
C ILE A 462 4.52 3.17 -4.78
N LEU A 463 3.52 3.08 -5.64
CA LEU A 463 3.66 2.56 -7.00
C LEU A 463 3.47 3.69 -8.01
N THR A 464 4.30 3.74 -9.05
CA THR A 464 4.10 4.62 -10.20
C THR A 464 4.50 3.89 -11.46
N LYS A 465 3.66 3.95 -12.51
CA LYS A 465 4.02 3.48 -13.84
C LYS A 465 3.94 4.61 -14.85
N SER A 466 4.79 4.54 -15.87
CA SER A 466 4.62 5.35 -17.07
C SER A 466 3.34 4.95 -17.83
N ARG A 467 2.77 5.89 -18.60
CA ARG A 467 1.47 5.68 -19.27
C ARG A 467 1.44 4.44 -20.16
N ALA A 468 2.48 4.24 -20.99
CA ALA A 468 2.58 3.15 -21.97
C ALA A 468 3.24 1.87 -21.43
N TYR A 469 3.50 1.76 -20.12
CA TYR A 469 4.16 0.58 -19.59
C TYR A 469 3.28 -0.69 -19.72
N SER A 470 2.00 -0.58 -19.37
CA SER A 470 1.03 -1.68 -19.38
C SER A 470 -0.41 -1.16 -19.19
N THR A 471 -1.38 -2.08 -19.05
CA THR A 471 -2.78 -1.82 -18.71
C THR A 471 -3.00 -0.97 -17.44
N THR A 472 -4.25 -0.64 -17.10
CA THR A 472 -4.61 0.22 -15.96
C THR A 472 -5.39 -0.54 -14.89
N TYR A 473 -5.35 -0.06 -13.64
CA TYR A 473 -6.25 -0.56 -12.59
C TYR A 473 -7.73 -0.43 -12.97
N ALA A 474 -8.10 0.59 -13.76
CA ALA A 474 -9.48 0.75 -14.21
C ALA A 474 -9.87 -0.39 -15.17
N ALA A 475 -9.03 -0.67 -16.16
CA ALA A 475 -9.25 -1.78 -17.10
C ALA A 475 -9.30 -3.14 -16.40
N LEU A 476 -8.38 -3.41 -15.45
CA LEU A 476 -8.41 -4.65 -14.66
C LEU A 476 -9.67 -4.79 -13.80
N ARG A 477 -10.22 -3.68 -13.29
CA ARG A 477 -11.49 -3.70 -12.55
C ARG A 477 -12.69 -3.93 -13.48
N ALA A 478 -12.70 -3.32 -14.67
CA ALA A 478 -13.75 -3.51 -15.67
C ALA A 478 -13.78 -4.98 -16.15
N GLU A 479 -12.62 -5.53 -16.51
CA GLU A 479 -12.52 -6.94 -16.93
C GLU A 479 -12.98 -7.91 -15.83
N ARG A 480 -12.66 -7.61 -14.57
CA ARG A 480 -13.19 -8.39 -13.43
C ARG A 480 -14.70 -8.27 -13.31
N ALA A 481 -15.26 -7.07 -13.52
CA ALA A 481 -16.70 -6.85 -13.48
C ALA A 481 -17.40 -7.68 -14.58
N HIS A 482 -16.87 -7.67 -15.81
CA HIS A 482 -17.38 -8.52 -16.89
C HIS A 482 -17.33 -10.00 -16.56
N HIS A 483 -16.22 -10.46 -15.99
CA HIS A 483 -16.06 -11.87 -15.63
C HIS A 483 -17.09 -12.34 -14.59
N VAL A 484 -17.57 -11.44 -13.72
CA VAL A 484 -18.64 -11.76 -12.75
C VAL A 484 -20.05 -11.49 -13.29
N GLY A 485 -20.20 -11.29 -14.60
CA GLY A 485 -21.50 -11.15 -15.28
C GLY A 485 -21.98 -9.71 -15.45
N HIS A 486 -21.11 -8.70 -15.34
CA HIS A 486 -21.48 -7.35 -15.74
C HIS A 486 -21.50 -7.24 -17.27
N THR A 487 -22.66 -6.92 -17.83
CA THR A 487 -22.82 -6.68 -19.27
C THR A 487 -22.73 -5.17 -19.53
N ASP A 488 -21.71 -4.74 -20.29
CA ASP A 488 -21.71 -3.39 -20.84
C ASP A 488 -22.80 -3.34 -21.91
N THR A 489 -23.74 -2.39 -21.76
CA THR A 489 -24.70 -2.10 -22.82
C THR A 489 -24.13 -0.94 -23.63
N PRO A 490 -23.76 -1.15 -24.90
CA PRO A 490 -23.27 -0.07 -25.76
C PRO A 490 -24.28 1.09 -25.76
N GLU A 491 -23.79 2.32 -25.80
CA GLU A 491 -24.62 3.55 -25.81
C GLU A 491 -25.44 3.82 -24.54
N ALA A 492 -25.40 2.96 -23.52
CA ALA A 492 -26.09 3.23 -22.27
C ALA A 492 -25.49 4.43 -21.52
N ILE A 493 -26.36 5.31 -21.04
CA ILE A 493 -26.02 6.49 -20.24
C ILE A 493 -26.38 6.19 -18.79
N THR A 494 -25.39 6.23 -17.90
CA THR A 494 -25.62 6.04 -16.47
C THR A 494 -25.58 7.38 -15.74
N ASP A 495 -26.73 7.79 -15.21
CA ASP A 495 -26.81 8.84 -14.19
C ASP A 495 -26.63 8.23 -12.80
N ALA A 496 -25.83 8.87 -11.94
CA ALA A 496 -25.44 8.32 -10.65
C ALA A 496 -25.23 9.44 -9.63
N HIS A 497 -26.03 9.41 -8.57
CA HIS A 497 -25.96 10.36 -7.46
C HIS A 497 -25.56 9.60 -6.20
N TRP A 498 -24.31 9.77 -5.76
CA TRP A 498 -23.78 9.07 -4.58
C TRP A 498 -23.27 10.05 -3.53
N ARG A 499 -23.69 9.85 -2.28
CA ARG A 499 -23.23 10.60 -1.11
C ARG A 499 -22.49 9.68 -0.14
N TYR A 500 -21.34 10.12 0.34
CA TYR A 500 -20.64 9.46 1.44
C TYR A 500 -21.44 9.60 2.74
N VAL A 501 -21.71 8.49 3.43
CA VAL A 501 -22.44 8.49 4.72
C VAL A 501 -21.61 7.97 5.89
N GLY A 502 -20.50 7.28 5.63
CA GLY A 502 -19.64 6.77 6.69
C GLY A 502 -18.70 5.67 6.22
N SER A 503 -18.03 5.04 7.18
CA SER A 503 -17.13 3.91 6.90
C SER A 503 -16.96 3.00 8.11
N GLY A 504 -16.62 1.75 7.87
CA GLY A 504 -16.29 0.80 8.91
C GLY A 504 -17.47 -0.01 9.41
N HIS A 505 -17.17 -1.05 10.16
CA HIS A 505 -18.16 -1.93 10.75
C HIS A 505 -18.41 -1.59 12.22
N THR A 506 -19.59 -1.95 12.72
CA THR A 506 -19.79 -2.15 14.16
C THR A 506 -19.00 -3.38 14.63
N LEU A 507 -18.84 -3.59 15.94
CA LEU A 507 -18.00 -4.65 16.47
C LEU A 507 -18.42 -6.06 16.00
N GLY A 508 -19.72 -6.36 16.03
CA GLY A 508 -20.25 -7.65 15.56
C GLY A 508 -20.17 -7.80 14.04
N ALA A 509 -20.46 -6.74 13.30
CA ALA A 509 -20.31 -6.71 11.85
C ALA A 509 -18.86 -6.97 11.40
N ALA A 510 -17.88 -6.44 12.15
CA ALA A 510 -16.47 -6.65 11.88
C ALA A 510 -16.07 -8.12 12.01
N LEU A 511 -16.62 -8.83 13.01
CA LEU A 511 -16.39 -10.26 13.22
C LEU A 511 -16.96 -11.09 12.06
N ILE A 512 -18.19 -10.80 11.62
CA ILE A 512 -18.81 -11.49 10.48
C ILE A 512 -18.03 -11.21 9.19
N ALA A 513 -17.63 -9.95 8.94
CA ALA A 513 -16.84 -9.58 7.77
C ALA A 513 -15.47 -10.27 7.74
N ALA A 514 -14.83 -10.45 8.91
CA ALA A 514 -13.59 -11.19 9.04
C ALA A 514 -13.78 -12.68 8.66
N GLY A 515 -14.83 -13.33 9.17
CA GLY A 515 -15.16 -14.71 8.80
C GLY A 515 -15.35 -14.89 7.29
N ILE A 516 -16.12 -14.00 6.65
CA ILE A 516 -16.29 -14.00 5.18
C ILE A 516 -14.94 -13.84 4.46
N ALA A 517 -14.08 -12.94 4.94
CA ALA A 517 -12.76 -12.73 4.35
C ALA A 517 -11.85 -13.96 4.46
N GLU A 518 -11.92 -14.67 5.58
CA GLU A 518 -11.21 -15.92 5.86
C GLU A 518 -11.72 -17.06 4.96
N ASP A 519 -13.03 -17.28 4.91
CA ASP A 519 -13.66 -18.30 4.05
C ASP A 519 -13.28 -18.09 2.59
N LEU A 520 -13.41 -16.86 2.08
CA LEU A 520 -13.00 -16.55 0.71
C LEU A 520 -11.50 -16.75 0.49
N ALA A 521 -10.65 -16.52 1.49
CA ALA A 521 -9.22 -16.77 1.39
C ALA A 521 -8.93 -18.28 1.30
N GLU A 522 -9.63 -19.07 2.10
CA GLU A 522 -9.52 -20.51 2.12
C GLU A 522 -10.02 -21.16 0.83
N CYS A 523 -11.19 -20.76 0.33
CA CYS A 523 -11.70 -21.23 -0.97
C CYS A 523 -10.70 -21.00 -2.10
N ARG A 524 -10.02 -19.84 -2.11
CA ARG A 524 -8.98 -19.53 -3.10
C ARG A 524 -7.75 -20.42 -2.92
N ARG A 525 -7.30 -20.65 -1.68
CA ARG A 525 -6.16 -21.53 -1.39
C ARG A 525 -6.44 -22.94 -1.89
N LEU A 526 -7.61 -23.49 -1.54
CA LEU A 526 -8.05 -24.81 -2.00
C LEU A 526 -8.16 -24.88 -3.52
N SER A 527 -8.68 -23.84 -4.17
CA SER A 527 -8.73 -23.76 -5.64
C SER A 527 -7.33 -23.74 -6.29
N ALA A 528 -6.37 -23.04 -5.68
CA ALA A 528 -4.99 -23.01 -6.15
C ALA A 528 -4.30 -24.37 -5.98
N ASP A 529 -4.47 -25.00 -4.83
CA ASP A 529 -3.94 -26.34 -4.54
C ASP A 529 -4.51 -27.39 -5.51
N ALA A 530 -5.82 -27.32 -5.80
CA ALA A 530 -6.47 -28.21 -6.77
C ALA A 530 -5.92 -28.05 -8.18
N ARG A 531 -5.68 -26.81 -8.65
CA ARG A 531 -5.06 -26.54 -9.96
C ARG A 531 -3.63 -27.06 -10.05
N GLN A 532 -2.86 -26.98 -8.97
CA GLN A 532 -1.50 -27.52 -8.93
C GLN A 532 -1.48 -29.06 -8.96
N ARG A 533 -2.44 -29.71 -8.28
CA ARG A 533 -2.57 -31.19 -8.27
C ARG A 533 -3.12 -31.76 -9.58
N GLY A 534 -4.00 -31.02 -10.27
CA GLY A 534 -4.57 -31.43 -11.55
C GLY A 534 -3.66 -31.22 -12.77
N GLY A 535 -2.52 -30.54 -12.61
CA GLY A 535 -1.54 -30.25 -13.66
C GLY A 535 -0.31 -31.17 -13.69
N GLY A 536 -0.42 -32.40 -13.16
CA GLY A 536 0.60 -33.43 -13.38
C GLY A 536 0.68 -33.85 -14.85
N PRO A 537 1.85 -34.25 -15.38
CA PRO A 537 2.03 -34.51 -16.79
C PRO A 537 1.10 -35.65 -17.24
N ARG A 538 0.32 -35.41 -18.28
CA ARG A 538 -0.22 -36.48 -19.13
C ARG A 538 0.82 -36.86 -20.16
#